data_AF-A0A0G0AW28-F1
#
_entry.id   AF-A0A0G0AW28-F1
#
_cell.length_a   1.000
_cell.length_b   1.000
_cell.length_c   1.000
_cell.angle_alpha   90.00
_cell.angle_beta   90.00
_cell.angle_gamma   90.00
#
_symmetry.space_group_name_H-M   'P 1'
#
loop_
_entity.id
_entity.type
_entity.pdbx_description
1 polymer ?
#
loop_
_entity_poly.entity_id
_entity_poly.type
_entity_poly.pdbx_seq_one_letter_code
_entity_poly.pdbx_strand_id
1 'polypeptide(L)'
;MISKKRNFGIHQILILMVFFGLTFIGFSIYIFSVREKKIENRIYPNVYLDSKNFGSKSKEEIINYYQKKSANLNKTSFTVIFKQESIATFSAQTLFLKYDGKTIAERAYLIGRSSNLPSKYYQKFVSIFNLRRFDFDSRIEYDTTELKDFLTLSEEKYNLPAKNALFKFEKGKVVDFRKESGGLKISSDQFLKEFDKAVESLKLNNTNQKVILNSEVIKPEIKLSDINEYGIEEFIAEGKSDFTHSIPQRVHNLTLAASKFNGVLIPKGKEFSFNEIVGDISSLTGYQPAYIIKDGKTILGDGGGVCQVSTTFTLLQLI
;
A
#
# COMPACT_ATOMS: atom_id res chain seq x y z
N MET A 1 59.91 68.26 16.25
CA MET A 1 60.15 67.71 14.89
C MET A 1 59.95 66.20 14.91
N ILE A 2 58.80 65.71 14.43
CA ILE A 2 58.47 64.28 14.40
C ILE A 2 58.89 63.70 13.04
N SER A 3 59.72 62.65 13.09
CA SER A 3 60.34 61.98 11.95
C SER A 3 59.33 61.13 11.18
N LYS A 4 59.07 61.48 9.91
CA LYS A 4 58.37 60.63 8.93
C LYS A 4 59.33 59.53 8.45
N LYS A 5 59.52 58.47 9.25
CA LYS A 5 60.22 57.25 8.82
C LYS A 5 59.33 56.46 7.83
N ARG A 6 59.48 56.81 6.56
CA ARG A 6 59.34 56.03 5.31
C ARG A 6 58.58 54.67 5.39
N ASN A 7 57.26 54.70 5.20
CA ASN A 7 56.36 53.55 4.96
C ASN A 7 56.59 52.77 3.64
N PHE A 8 57.73 52.97 2.96
CA PHE A 8 57.92 52.51 1.57
C PHE A 8 58.15 50.98 1.46
N GLY A 9 58.82 50.36 2.45
CA GLY A 9 59.09 48.91 2.44
C GLY A 9 57.87 48.05 2.72
N ILE A 10 56.96 48.51 3.59
CA ILE A 10 55.72 47.78 3.93
C ILE A 10 54.79 47.71 2.71
N HIS A 11 54.72 48.79 1.92
CA HIS A 11 53.89 48.84 0.72
C HIS A 11 54.38 47.88 -0.37
N GLN A 12 55.70 47.77 -0.56
CA GLN A 12 56.29 46.82 -1.52
C GLN A 12 56.07 45.36 -1.11
N ILE A 13 56.18 45.04 0.19
CA ILE A 13 55.87 43.70 0.71
C ILE A 13 54.39 43.37 0.52
N LEU A 14 53.48 44.32 0.76
CA LEU A 14 52.05 44.13 0.55
C LEU A 14 51.73 43.86 -0.94
N ILE A 15 52.34 44.60 -1.85
CA ILE A 15 52.18 44.38 -3.31
C ILE A 15 52.69 43.00 -3.73
N LEU A 16 53.85 42.58 -3.22
CA LEU A 16 54.40 41.23 -3.47
C LEU A 16 53.46 40.14 -2.92
N MET A 17 52.93 40.29 -1.70
CA MET A 17 51.97 39.33 -1.13
C MET A 17 50.68 39.24 -1.97
N VAL A 18 50.15 40.37 -2.43
CA VAL A 18 48.98 40.38 -3.31
C VAL A 18 49.29 39.71 -4.65
N PHE A 19 50.46 39.98 -5.24
CA PHE A 19 50.90 39.35 -6.49
C PHE A 19 51.04 37.82 -6.33
N PHE A 20 51.74 37.35 -5.30
CA PHE A 20 51.85 35.92 -5.01
C PHE A 20 50.49 35.28 -4.77
N GLY A 21 49.60 35.95 -4.02
CA GLY A 21 48.23 35.50 -3.81
C GLY A 21 47.45 35.35 -5.12
N LEU A 22 47.52 36.33 -6.02
CA LEU A 22 46.88 36.27 -7.33
C LEU A 22 47.46 35.15 -8.21
N THR A 23 48.78 34.97 -8.24
CA THR A 23 49.40 33.86 -9.00
C THR A 23 49.02 32.50 -8.44
N PHE A 24 48.92 32.36 -7.12
CA PHE A 24 48.50 31.13 -6.46
C PHE A 24 47.04 30.79 -6.74
N ILE A 25 46.15 31.81 -6.74
CA ILE A 25 44.75 31.65 -7.13
C ILE A 25 44.67 31.23 -8.60
N GLY A 26 45.41 31.89 -9.49
CA GLY A 26 45.45 31.55 -10.92
C GLY A 26 45.92 30.11 -11.17
N PHE A 27 47.00 29.69 -10.49
CA PHE A 27 47.50 28.32 -10.56
C PHE A 27 46.49 27.30 -10.01
N SER A 28 45.80 27.62 -8.91
CA SER A 28 44.77 26.77 -8.33
C SER A 28 43.56 26.61 -9.26
N ILE A 29 43.12 27.69 -9.90
CA ILE A 29 42.06 27.66 -10.93
C ILE A 29 42.50 26.83 -12.13
N TYR A 30 43.74 26.96 -12.58
CA TYR A 30 44.28 26.17 -13.68
C TYR A 30 44.27 24.67 -13.37
N ILE A 31 44.78 24.26 -12.20
CA ILE A 31 44.76 22.86 -11.76
C ILE A 31 43.33 22.33 -11.66
N PHE A 32 42.41 23.13 -11.11
CA PHE A 32 41.00 22.77 -11.02
C PHE A 32 40.37 22.55 -12.41
N SER A 33 40.60 23.46 -13.36
CA SER A 33 40.07 23.38 -14.72
C SER A 33 40.62 22.18 -15.49
N VAL A 34 41.92 21.88 -15.36
CA VAL A 34 42.55 20.69 -15.98
C VAL A 34 41.94 19.40 -15.43
N ARG A 35 41.67 19.33 -14.11
CA ARG A 35 41.03 18.17 -13.50
C ARG A 35 39.57 18.03 -13.92
N GLU A 36 38.83 19.15 -13.98
CA GLU A 36 37.45 19.18 -14.42
C GLU A 36 37.29 18.68 -15.86
N LYS A 37 38.18 19.08 -16.76
CA LYS A 37 38.17 18.63 -18.16
C LYS A 37 38.35 17.12 -18.31
N LYS A 38 39.07 16.46 -17.39
CA LYS A 38 39.21 14.98 -17.38
C LYS A 38 37.93 14.26 -16.93
N ILE A 39 37.06 14.94 -16.19
CA ILE A 39 35.85 14.37 -15.58
C ILE A 39 34.62 14.57 -16.47
N GLU A 40 34.61 15.57 -17.36
CA GLU A 40 33.50 15.97 -18.26
C GLU A 40 32.24 15.08 -18.26
N ASN A 41 32.28 13.89 -18.88
CA ASN A 41 31.13 12.96 -19.00
C ASN A 41 31.16 11.75 -18.03
N ARG A 42 32.03 11.79 -17.03
CA ARG A 42 32.27 10.76 -16.01
C ARG A 42 31.76 11.22 -14.65
N ILE A 43 31.54 10.27 -13.75
CA ILE A 43 31.20 10.51 -12.36
C ILE A 43 32.37 11.19 -11.66
N TYR A 44 32.05 12.15 -10.81
CA TYR A 44 33.04 12.85 -10.00
C TYR A 44 33.76 11.88 -9.04
N PRO A 45 35.05 12.08 -8.72
CA PRO A 45 35.78 11.22 -7.77
C PRO A 45 35.10 11.12 -6.40
N ASN A 46 35.46 10.09 -5.63
CA ASN A 46 34.96 9.87 -4.27
C ASN A 46 33.42 9.66 -4.19
N VAL A 47 32.82 9.16 -5.26
CA VAL A 47 31.41 8.74 -5.33
C VAL A 47 31.33 7.22 -5.26
N TYR A 48 30.54 6.72 -4.31
CA TYR A 48 30.41 5.32 -3.97
C TYR A 48 28.97 4.87 -4.12
N LEU A 49 28.77 3.73 -4.78
CA LEU A 49 27.47 3.07 -4.95
C LEU A 49 27.54 1.69 -4.30
N ASP A 50 26.67 1.41 -3.33
CA ASP A 50 26.75 0.22 -2.46
C ASP A 50 28.17 -0.04 -1.90
N SER A 51 28.82 0.99 -1.35
CA SER A 51 30.20 0.95 -0.84
C SER A 51 31.31 0.69 -1.88
N LYS A 52 30.99 0.60 -3.18
CA LYS A 52 32.00 0.48 -4.25
C LYS A 52 32.25 1.83 -4.91
N ASN A 53 33.52 2.19 -5.09
CA ASN A 53 33.90 3.45 -5.74
C ASN A 53 33.62 3.41 -7.25
N PHE A 54 32.83 4.36 -7.74
CA PHE A 54 32.53 4.59 -9.16
C PHE A 54 33.03 5.95 -9.66
N GLY A 55 33.87 6.63 -8.89
CA GLY A 55 34.54 7.85 -9.32
C GLY A 55 35.27 7.64 -10.65
N SER A 56 35.17 8.62 -11.54
CA SER A 56 35.76 8.62 -12.89
C SER A 56 35.20 7.56 -13.85
N LYS A 57 34.13 6.83 -13.48
CA LYS A 57 33.40 5.91 -14.38
C LYS A 57 32.34 6.65 -15.19
N SER A 58 31.93 6.11 -16.34
CA SER A 58 30.77 6.62 -17.08
C SER A 58 29.45 6.14 -16.48
N LYS A 59 28.33 6.77 -16.87
CA LYS A 59 26.99 6.30 -16.47
C LYS A 59 26.72 4.89 -17.02
N GLU A 60 27.15 4.62 -18.25
CA GLU A 60 27.01 3.33 -18.92
C GLU A 60 27.79 2.23 -18.19
N GLU A 61 28.98 2.53 -17.67
CA GLU A 61 29.73 1.57 -16.84
C GLU A 61 28.97 1.20 -15.56
N ILE A 62 28.30 2.15 -14.91
CA ILE A 62 27.44 1.91 -13.73
C ILE A 62 26.22 1.08 -14.12
N ILE A 63 25.51 1.47 -15.19
CA ILE A 63 24.33 0.76 -15.68
C ILE A 63 24.67 -0.70 -16.01
N ASN A 64 25.77 -0.92 -16.74
CA ASN A 64 26.23 -2.27 -17.08
C ASN A 64 26.64 -3.08 -15.85
N TYR A 65 27.26 -2.45 -14.84
CA TYR A 65 27.58 -3.11 -13.58
C TYR A 65 26.31 -3.59 -12.86
N TYR A 66 25.31 -2.72 -12.71
CA TYR A 66 24.06 -3.06 -12.06
C TYR A 66 23.21 -4.03 -12.88
N GLN A 67 23.25 -3.97 -14.20
CA GLN A 67 22.61 -4.97 -15.06
C GLN A 67 23.21 -6.38 -14.85
N LYS A 68 24.54 -6.49 -14.77
CA LYS A 68 25.21 -7.75 -14.41
C LYS A 68 24.86 -8.20 -13.00
N LYS A 69 24.79 -7.26 -12.04
CA LYS A 69 24.39 -7.54 -10.65
C LYS A 69 22.94 -8.05 -10.58
N SER A 70 22.03 -7.49 -11.38
CA SER A 70 20.63 -7.93 -11.50
C SER A 70 20.50 -9.34 -12.07
N ALA A 71 21.36 -9.74 -13.01
CA ALA A 71 21.33 -11.11 -13.55
C ALA A 71 21.54 -12.19 -12.48
N ASN A 72 22.22 -11.86 -11.38
CA ASN A 72 22.37 -12.77 -10.24
C ASN A 72 21.10 -12.88 -9.38
N LEU A 73 20.17 -11.92 -9.46
CA LEU A 73 18.88 -11.96 -8.76
C LEU A 73 17.93 -12.96 -9.43
N ASN A 74 18.05 -13.15 -10.75
CA ASN A 74 17.17 -14.03 -11.52
C ASN A 74 17.12 -15.46 -10.95
N LYS A 75 18.15 -15.95 -10.27
CA LYS A 75 18.14 -17.32 -9.71
C LYS A 75 17.31 -17.47 -8.44
N THR A 76 16.78 -16.38 -7.90
CA THR A 76 16.05 -16.36 -6.62
C THR A 76 14.55 -16.50 -6.83
N SER A 77 13.89 -17.05 -5.82
CA SER A 77 12.44 -17.14 -5.75
C SER A 77 11.91 -16.74 -4.38
N PHE A 78 10.64 -16.35 -4.35
CA PHE A 78 9.89 -15.99 -3.16
C PHE A 78 8.75 -16.99 -2.98
N THR A 79 8.84 -17.84 -1.96
CA THR A 79 7.79 -18.79 -1.61
C THR A 79 6.85 -18.17 -0.60
N VAL A 80 5.56 -18.11 -0.92
CA VAL A 80 4.52 -17.62 -0.02
C VAL A 80 3.98 -18.75 0.83
N ILE A 81 4.02 -18.56 2.14
CA ILE A 81 3.59 -19.55 3.13
C ILE A 81 2.32 -19.05 3.81
N PHE A 82 1.28 -19.87 3.82
CA PHE A 82 0.05 -19.63 4.55
C PHE A 82 -0.32 -20.87 5.37
N LYS A 83 -0.53 -20.72 6.67
CA LYS A 83 -0.84 -21.84 7.59
C LYS A 83 0.10 -23.05 7.44
N GLN A 84 1.41 -22.80 7.33
CA GLN A 84 2.48 -23.80 7.17
C GLN A 84 2.52 -24.51 5.81
N GLU A 85 1.65 -24.14 4.87
CA GLU A 85 1.64 -24.66 3.50
C GLU A 85 2.19 -23.63 2.52
N SER A 86 2.89 -24.11 1.49
CA SER A 86 3.33 -23.27 0.37
C SER A 86 2.16 -23.08 -0.60
N ILE A 87 1.68 -21.85 -0.75
CA ILE A 87 0.50 -21.53 -1.57
C ILE A 87 0.84 -20.85 -2.89
N ALA A 88 2.04 -20.25 -3.02
CA ALA A 88 2.53 -19.66 -4.26
C ALA A 88 4.06 -19.59 -4.26
N THR A 89 4.65 -19.47 -5.45
CA THR A 89 6.08 -19.17 -5.60
C THR A 89 6.27 -18.21 -6.76
N PHE A 90 6.91 -17.08 -6.50
CA PHE A 90 7.25 -16.08 -7.51
C PHE A 90 8.73 -16.17 -7.84
N SER A 91 9.06 -16.29 -9.12
CA SER A 91 10.46 -16.22 -9.56
C SER A 91 10.87 -14.76 -9.73
N ALA A 92 12.14 -14.44 -9.46
CA ALA A 92 12.66 -13.10 -9.70
C ALA A 92 12.54 -12.68 -11.19
N GLN A 93 12.54 -13.63 -12.14
CA GLN A 93 12.30 -13.34 -13.55
C GLN A 93 10.88 -12.85 -13.79
N THR A 94 9.88 -13.52 -13.21
CA THR A 94 8.48 -13.16 -13.41
C THR A 94 8.16 -11.80 -12.79
N LEU A 95 8.82 -11.48 -11.69
CA LEU A 95 8.73 -10.17 -11.03
C LEU A 95 9.62 -9.10 -11.69
N PHE A 96 10.36 -9.42 -12.76
CA PHE A 96 11.31 -8.53 -13.42
C PHE A 96 12.29 -7.84 -12.44
N LEU A 97 12.74 -8.58 -11.42
CA LEU A 97 13.58 -8.06 -10.34
C LEU A 97 14.90 -7.50 -10.90
N LYS A 98 15.20 -6.24 -10.60
CA LYS A 98 16.43 -5.58 -11.07
C LYS A 98 16.88 -4.46 -10.14
N TYR A 99 18.17 -4.20 -10.09
CA TYR A 99 18.70 -2.99 -9.47
C TYR A 99 18.36 -1.73 -10.29
N ASP A 100 18.14 -0.61 -9.61
CA ASP A 100 17.84 0.73 -10.16
C ASP A 100 19.06 1.41 -10.82
N GLY A 101 19.85 0.65 -11.59
CA GLY A 101 21.15 1.06 -12.13
C GLY A 101 21.14 2.36 -12.92
N LYS A 102 20.06 2.62 -13.67
CA LYS A 102 19.89 3.89 -14.42
C LYS A 102 19.66 5.06 -13.46
N THR A 103 18.72 4.91 -12.54
CA THR A 103 18.34 5.93 -11.56
C THR A 103 19.52 6.31 -10.67
N ILE A 104 20.26 5.32 -10.15
CA ILE A 104 21.43 5.58 -9.31
C ILE A 104 22.59 6.21 -10.10
N ALA A 105 22.81 5.82 -11.36
CA ALA A 105 23.80 6.44 -12.23
C ALA A 105 23.48 7.92 -12.50
N GLU A 106 22.21 8.26 -12.71
CA GLU A 106 21.76 9.64 -12.88
C GLU A 106 21.97 10.46 -11.61
N ARG A 107 21.58 9.94 -10.45
CA ARG A 107 21.81 10.61 -9.14
C ARG A 107 23.29 10.84 -8.87
N ALA A 108 24.13 9.84 -9.13
CA ALA A 108 25.59 9.93 -8.99
C ALA A 108 26.18 10.98 -9.94
N TYR A 109 25.67 11.07 -11.18
CA TYR A 109 26.14 12.03 -12.18
C TYR A 109 25.84 13.48 -11.82
N LEU A 110 24.75 13.72 -11.08
CA LEU A 110 24.35 15.06 -10.62
C LEU A 110 25.32 15.66 -9.58
N ILE A 111 26.20 14.87 -8.95
CA ILE A 111 27.25 15.39 -8.08
C ILE A 111 28.14 16.36 -8.87
N GLY A 112 28.26 17.59 -8.38
CA GLY A 112 29.00 18.65 -9.07
C GLY A 112 28.32 19.15 -10.35
N ARG A 113 27.08 18.74 -10.64
CA ARG A 113 26.30 19.13 -11.84
C ARG A 113 24.87 19.60 -11.52
N SER A 114 24.58 19.88 -10.25
CA SER A 114 23.27 20.42 -9.84
C SER A 114 23.03 21.85 -10.35
N SER A 115 21.75 22.24 -10.44
CA SER A 115 21.34 23.59 -10.85
C SER A 115 21.74 24.67 -9.84
N ASN A 116 21.83 24.32 -8.55
CA ASN A 116 22.23 25.22 -7.48
C ASN A 116 23.74 25.55 -7.56
N LEU A 117 24.08 26.79 -7.91
CA LEU A 117 25.48 27.20 -8.15
C LEU A 117 26.40 26.99 -6.93
N PRO A 118 26.07 27.43 -5.70
CA PRO A 118 26.93 27.19 -4.54
C PRO A 118 27.22 25.70 -4.30
N SER A 119 26.17 24.88 -4.31
CA SER A 119 26.28 23.44 -4.06
C SER A 119 27.07 22.74 -5.16
N LYS A 120 26.84 23.12 -6.43
CA LYS A 120 27.57 22.62 -7.58
C LYS A 120 29.08 22.80 -7.41
N TYR A 121 29.56 24.02 -7.17
CA TYR A 121 31.00 24.27 -7.06
C TYR A 121 31.61 23.67 -5.79
N TYR A 122 30.88 23.72 -4.66
CA TYR A 122 31.33 23.06 -3.43
C TYR A 122 31.50 21.55 -3.63
N GLN A 123 30.51 20.88 -4.23
CA GLN A 123 30.58 19.43 -4.52
C GLN A 123 31.73 19.09 -5.47
N LYS A 124 31.95 19.88 -6.53
CA LYS A 124 33.10 19.71 -7.42
C LYS A 124 34.41 19.76 -6.65
N PHE A 125 34.60 20.79 -5.83
CA PHE A 125 35.82 20.99 -5.04
C PHE A 125 36.06 19.83 -4.08
N VAL A 126 35.09 19.51 -3.21
CA VAL A 126 35.29 18.45 -2.20
C VAL A 126 35.44 17.06 -2.82
N SER A 127 34.86 16.82 -3.99
CA SER A 127 35.06 15.58 -4.75
C SER A 127 36.45 15.52 -5.40
N ILE A 128 36.86 16.54 -6.15
CA ILE A 128 38.14 16.57 -6.89
C ILE A 128 39.35 16.42 -5.96
N PHE A 129 39.23 16.95 -4.74
CA PHE A 129 40.28 16.89 -3.72
C PHE A 129 40.07 15.76 -2.70
N ASN A 130 39.11 14.85 -2.91
CA ASN A 130 38.79 13.72 -2.04
C ASN A 130 38.51 14.12 -0.57
N LEU A 131 37.98 15.32 -0.34
CA LEU A 131 37.68 15.87 0.99
C LEU A 131 36.36 15.34 1.56
N ARG A 132 35.44 14.90 0.69
CA ARG A 132 34.14 14.37 1.10
C ARG A 132 33.72 13.18 0.23
N ARG A 133 33.27 12.12 0.89
CA ARG A 133 32.69 10.93 0.27
C ARG A 133 31.20 11.16 -0.01
N PHE A 134 30.74 10.71 -1.18
CA PHE A 134 29.33 10.70 -1.54
C PHE A 134 28.86 9.26 -1.70
N ASP A 135 27.95 8.82 -0.85
CA ASP A 135 27.41 7.47 -0.84
C ASP A 135 25.99 7.44 -1.38
N PHE A 136 25.72 6.44 -2.21
CA PHE A 136 24.38 6.14 -2.71
C PHE A 136 24.11 4.65 -2.56
N ASP A 137 22.90 4.34 -2.10
CA ASP A 137 22.42 2.97 -2.01
C ASP A 137 21.51 2.67 -3.20
N SER A 138 21.79 1.54 -3.86
CA SER A 138 20.91 1.02 -4.90
C SER A 138 19.63 0.46 -4.29
N ARG A 139 18.56 0.46 -5.09
CA ARG A 139 17.29 -0.17 -4.78
C ARG A 139 17.04 -1.31 -5.74
N ILE A 140 16.30 -2.32 -5.28
CA ILE A 140 15.80 -3.39 -6.14
C ILE A 140 14.37 -3.01 -6.51
N GLU A 141 14.14 -2.86 -7.80
CA GLU A 141 12.84 -2.62 -8.41
C GLU A 141 12.25 -3.94 -8.89
N TYR A 142 10.93 -4.07 -8.81
CA TYR A 142 10.20 -5.24 -9.27
C TYR A 142 8.75 -4.87 -9.67
N ASP A 143 8.12 -5.73 -10.47
CA ASP A 143 6.73 -5.60 -10.87
C ASP A 143 5.80 -6.17 -9.80
N THR A 144 4.75 -5.42 -9.47
CA THR A 144 3.77 -5.77 -8.43
C THR A 144 2.50 -6.39 -8.99
N THR A 145 2.35 -6.47 -10.32
CA THR A 145 1.11 -6.90 -10.98
C THR A 145 0.71 -8.31 -10.54
N GLU A 146 1.61 -9.29 -10.66
CA GLU A 146 1.31 -10.67 -10.27
C GLU A 146 1.05 -10.83 -8.77
N LEU A 147 1.70 -10.02 -7.93
CA LEU A 147 1.45 -10.04 -6.48
C LEU A 147 0.04 -9.55 -6.16
N LYS A 148 -0.44 -8.51 -6.85
CA LYS A 148 -1.78 -7.96 -6.65
C LYS A 148 -2.85 -8.94 -7.11
N ASP A 149 -2.65 -9.60 -8.25
CA ASP A 149 -3.57 -10.63 -8.74
C ASP A 149 -3.63 -11.81 -7.78
N PHE A 150 -2.46 -12.27 -7.30
CA PHE A 150 -2.39 -13.32 -6.28
C PHE A 150 -3.11 -12.93 -4.97
N LEU A 151 -2.93 -11.69 -4.50
CA LEU A 151 -3.61 -11.20 -3.31
C LEU A 151 -5.12 -11.17 -3.50
N THR A 152 -5.60 -10.69 -4.64
CA THR A 152 -7.04 -10.65 -4.97
C THR A 152 -7.65 -12.05 -4.94
N LEU A 153 -7.02 -13.02 -5.60
CA LEU A 153 -7.46 -14.42 -5.60
C LEU A 153 -7.37 -15.06 -4.21
N SER A 154 -6.36 -14.67 -3.42
CA SER A 154 -6.20 -15.15 -2.04
C SER A 154 -7.27 -14.57 -1.11
N GLU A 155 -7.65 -13.31 -1.30
CA GLU A 155 -8.75 -12.68 -0.57
C GLU A 155 -10.07 -13.38 -0.88
N GLU A 156 -10.38 -13.64 -2.14
CA GLU A 156 -11.59 -14.39 -2.54
C GLU A 156 -11.63 -15.80 -1.95
N LYS A 157 -10.47 -16.47 -1.90
CA LYS A 157 -10.38 -17.86 -1.42
C LYS A 157 -10.39 -17.99 0.10
N TYR A 158 -9.70 -17.10 0.81
CA TYR A 158 -9.43 -17.26 2.24
C TYR A 158 -10.22 -16.31 3.13
N ASN A 159 -10.68 -15.16 2.62
CA ASN A 159 -11.46 -14.26 3.46
C ASN A 159 -12.85 -14.86 3.72
N LEU A 160 -13.19 -14.94 5.00
CA LEU A 160 -14.47 -15.43 5.46
C LEU A 160 -15.08 -14.34 6.35
N PRO A 161 -16.30 -13.87 6.07
CA PRO A 161 -16.97 -12.93 6.95
C PRO A 161 -17.26 -13.58 8.31
N ALA A 162 -17.21 -12.79 9.38
CA ALA A 162 -17.70 -13.25 10.68
C ALA A 162 -19.21 -13.45 10.62
N LYS A 163 -19.71 -14.43 11.37
CA LYS A 163 -21.14 -14.71 11.47
C LYS A 163 -21.60 -14.44 12.89
N ASN A 164 -22.53 -13.51 13.02
CA ASN A 164 -23.17 -13.18 14.30
C ASN A 164 -24.07 -14.32 14.79
N ALA A 165 -24.24 -14.38 16.11
CA ALA A 165 -25.26 -15.21 16.74
C ALA A 165 -26.66 -14.75 16.29
N LEU A 166 -27.58 -15.70 16.10
CA LEU A 166 -28.99 -15.43 15.78
C LEU A 166 -29.89 -16.24 16.72
N PHE A 167 -31.05 -15.68 17.06
CA PHE A 167 -32.11 -16.37 17.80
C PHE A 167 -33.46 -16.13 17.17
N LYS A 168 -34.32 -17.15 17.25
CA LYS A 168 -35.74 -17.02 16.95
C LYS A 168 -36.53 -17.15 18.23
N PHE A 169 -37.35 -16.16 18.55
CA PHE A 169 -38.29 -16.21 19.67
C PHE A 169 -39.68 -16.60 19.16
N GLU A 170 -40.29 -17.61 19.78
CA GLU A 170 -41.71 -17.93 19.62
C GLU A 170 -42.34 -18.16 20.99
N LYS A 171 -43.48 -17.49 21.25
CA LYS A 171 -44.28 -17.65 22.49
C LYS A 171 -43.45 -17.47 23.78
N GLY A 172 -42.58 -16.46 23.81
CA GLY A 172 -41.74 -16.15 24.97
C GLY A 172 -40.59 -17.15 25.21
N LYS A 173 -40.27 -18.00 24.24
CA LYS A 173 -39.14 -18.95 24.32
C LYS A 173 -38.27 -18.86 23.07
N VAL A 174 -36.97 -19.05 23.22
CA VAL A 174 -36.05 -19.22 22.09
C VAL A 174 -36.31 -20.60 21.47
N VAL A 175 -36.69 -20.64 20.20
CA VAL A 175 -37.00 -21.87 19.46
C VAL A 175 -35.94 -22.24 18.43
N ASP A 176 -35.07 -21.31 18.05
CA ASP A 176 -33.93 -21.58 17.16
C ASP A 176 -32.74 -20.72 17.58
N PHE A 177 -31.52 -21.28 17.48
CA PHE A 177 -30.29 -20.58 17.84
C PHE A 177 -29.14 -20.96 16.90
N ARG A 178 -28.43 -19.93 16.43
CA ARG A 178 -27.18 -20.08 15.69
C ARG A 178 -26.04 -19.49 16.51
N LYS A 179 -25.04 -20.32 16.83
CA LYS A 179 -23.80 -19.86 17.47
C LYS A 179 -23.00 -18.96 16.53
N GLU A 180 -22.38 -17.92 17.08
CA GLU A 180 -21.46 -17.06 16.34
C GLU A 180 -20.19 -17.81 15.91
N SER A 181 -19.60 -17.38 14.79
CA SER A 181 -18.30 -17.87 14.34
C SER A 181 -17.42 -16.72 13.88
N GLY A 182 -16.15 -16.73 14.29
CA GLY A 182 -15.17 -15.78 13.80
C GLY A 182 -14.99 -15.88 12.29
N GLY A 183 -14.78 -14.72 11.66
CA GLY A 183 -14.34 -14.62 10.29
C GLY A 183 -12.82 -14.72 10.19
N LEU A 184 -12.32 -14.74 8.97
CA LEU A 184 -10.89 -14.75 8.65
C LEU A 184 -10.64 -13.65 7.63
N LYS A 185 -9.59 -12.85 7.83
CA LYS A 185 -9.14 -11.87 6.84
C LYS A 185 -7.64 -11.96 6.68
N ILE A 186 -7.16 -12.14 5.47
CA ILE A 186 -5.73 -12.10 5.19
C ILE A 186 -5.22 -10.65 5.27
N SER A 187 -3.98 -10.48 5.73
CA SER A 187 -3.36 -9.17 5.94
C SER A 187 -2.54 -8.77 4.70
N SER A 188 -3.22 -8.39 3.62
CA SER A 188 -2.61 -8.05 2.32
C SER A 188 -1.55 -6.93 2.41
N ASP A 189 -1.86 -5.84 3.13
CA ASP A 189 -0.91 -4.72 3.30
C ASP A 189 0.35 -5.13 4.07
N GLN A 190 0.19 -5.99 5.08
CA GLN A 190 1.32 -6.49 5.84
C GLN A 190 2.17 -7.43 4.98
N PHE A 191 1.54 -8.26 4.16
CA PHE A 191 2.23 -9.14 3.23
C PHE A 191 3.11 -8.35 2.26
N LEU A 192 2.61 -7.26 1.66
CA LEU A 192 3.39 -6.42 0.75
C LEU A 192 4.62 -5.82 1.44
N LYS A 193 4.48 -5.34 2.68
CA LYS A 193 5.61 -4.81 3.46
C LYS A 193 6.66 -5.88 3.77
N GLU A 194 6.24 -7.08 4.14
CA GLU A 194 7.18 -8.20 4.38
C GLU A 194 7.82 -8.68 3.07
N PHE A 195 7.11 -8.60 1.95
CA PHE A 195 7.65 -8.89 0.63
C PHE A 195 8.73 -7.87 0.23
N ASP A 196 8.49 -6.58 0.44
CA ASP A 196 9.49 -5.52 0.21
C ASP A 196 10.77 -5.78 1.02
N LYS A 197 10.63 -6.13 2.31
CA LYS A 197 11.78 -6.49 3.16
C LYS A 197 12.51 -7.72 2.63
N ALA A 198 11.78 -8.73 2.16
CA ALA A 198 12.37 -9.92 1.57
C ALA A 198 13.16 -9.58 0.30
N VAL A 199 12.64 -8.69 -0.54
CA VAL A 199 13.35 -8.17 -1.73
C VAL A 199 14.61 -7.41 -1.31
N GLU A 200 14.53 -6.51 -0.33
CA GLU A 200 15.69 -5.76 0.16
C GLU A 200 16.78 -6.66 0.75
N SER A 201 16.41 -7.76 1.40
CA SER A 201 17.36 -8.72 1.96
C SER A 201 18.26 -9.38 0.90
N LEU A 202 17.80 -9.43 -0.36
CA LEU A 202 18.60 -9.93 -1.48
C LEU A 202 19.85 -9.09 -1.76
N LYS A 203 19.93 -7.85 -1.26
CA LYS A 203 21.17 -7.05 -1.33
C LYS A 203 22.30 -7.65 -0.52
N LEU A 204 21.98 -8.37 0.56
CA LEU A 204 22.95 -9.02 1.46
C LEU A 204 23.23 -10.46 1.03
N ASN A 205 22.18 -11.20 0.65
CA ASN A 205 22.30 -12.60 0.26
C ASN A 205 21.29 -12.97 -0.83
N ASN A 206 21.78 -13.41 -1.99
CA ASN A 206 20.97 -13.84 -3.13
C ASN A 206 20.38 -15.26 -2.94
N THR A 207 19.69 -15.49 -1.82
CA THR A 207 19.03 -16.77 -1.53
C THR A 207 17.52 -16.67 -1.71
N ASN A 208 16.88 -17.82 -1.92
CA ASN A 208 15.43 -17.91 -1.94
C ASN A 208 14.83 -17.42 -0.62
N GLN A 209 13.74 -16.68 -0.73
CA GLN A 209 13.07 -16.05 0.40
C GLN A 209 11.75 -16.74 0.68
N LYS A 210 11.37 -16.74 1.96
CA LYS A 210 10.05 -17.20 2.41
C LYS A 210 9.30 -15.99 2.95
N VAL A 211 8.10 -15.76 2.45
CA VAL A 211 7.25 -14.65 2.88
C VAL A 211 5.96 -15.23 3.46
N ILE A 212 5.63 -14.82 4.69
CA ILE A 212 4.46 -15.34 5.39
C ILE A 212 3.25 -14.47 5.04
N LEU A 213 2.19 -15.09 4.51
CA LEU A 213 0.89 -14.47 4.43
C LEU A 213 0.20 -14.62 5.79
N ASN A 214 0.01 -13.52 6.50
CA ASN A 214 -0.69 -13.54 7.78
C ASN A 214 -2.20 -13.37 7.59
N SER A 215 -2.95 -13.78 8.59
CA SER A 215 -4.40 -13.56 8.65
C SER A 215 -4.83 -13.23 10.06
N GLU A 216 -5.88 -12.44 10.15
CA GLU A 216 -6.51 -12.00 11.40
C GLU A 216 -7.90 -12.62 11.51
N VAL A 217 -8.28 -12.96 12.75
CA VAL A 217 -9.63 -13.43 13.04
C VAL A 217 -10.53 -12.22 13.20
N ILE A 218 -11.52 -12.09 12.32
CA ILE A 218 -12.59 -11.09 12.49
C ILE A 218 -13.51 -11.62 13.59
N LYS A 219 -13.62 -10.90 14.69
CA LYS A 219 -14.57 -11.27 15.76
C LYS A 219 -16.00 -10.97 15.29
N PRO A 220 -16.96 -11.85 15.61
CA PRO A 220 -18.37 -11.52 15.41
C PRO A 220 -18.74 -10.32 16.29
N GLU A 221 -19.60 -9.45 15.77
CA GLU A 221 -20.09 -8.27 16.49
C GLU A 221 -21.04 -8.68 17.60
N ILE A 222 -21.79 -9.78 17.40
CA ILE A 222 -22.78 -10.28 18.34
C ILE A 222 -22.43 -11.70 18.74
N LYS A 223 -22.18 -11.88 20.04
CA LYS A 223 -21.85 -13.18 20.65
C LYS A 223 -22.95 -13.63 21.59
N LEU A 224 -23.04 -14.94 21.76
CA LEU A 224 -23.90 -15.57 22.76
C LEU A 224 -23.62 -15.08 24.19
N SER A 225 -22.36 -14.84 24.54
CA SER A 225 -21.98 -14.40 25.89
C SER A 225 -22.56 -13.04 26.26
N ASP A 226 -22.79 -12.21 25.26
CA ASP A 226 -23.09 -10.79 25.45
C ASP A 226 -24.62 -10.58 25.47
N ILE A 227 -25.43 -11.64 25.32
CA ILE A 227 -26.90 -11.60 25.22
C ILE A 227 -27.54 -10.85 26.39
N ASN A 228 -27.11 -11.12 27.61
CA ASN A 228 -27.65 -10.46 28.81
C ASN A 228 -27.37 -8.95 28.80
N GLU A 229 -26.36 -8.50 28.04
CA GLU A 229 -26.02 -7.08 27.91
C GLU A 229 -26.89 -6.36 26.87
N TYR A 230 -27.57 -7.07 25.97
CA TYR A 230 -28.46 -6.47 24.98
C TYR A 230 -29.82 -6.04 25.56
N GLY A 231 -30.15 -6.42 26.80
CA GLY A 231 -31.36 -5.95 27.49
C GLY A 231 -32.66 -6.34 26.80
N ILE A 232 -32.70 -7.51 26.14
CA ILE A 232 -33.92 -8.03 25.52
C ILE A 232 -34.80 -8.60 26.64
N GLU A 233 -35.69 -7.75 27.16
CA GLU A 233 -36.54 -8.09 28.32
C GLU A 233 -37.89 -8.65 27.91
N GLU A 234 -38.49 -8.12 26.84
CA GLU A 234 -39.86 -8.46 26.45
C GLU A 234 -40.15 -8.26 24.97
N PHE A 235 -41.32 -8.75 24.56
CA PHE A 235 -41.86 -8.55 23.22
C PHE A 235 -42.51 -7.17 23.13
N ILE A 236 -42.01 -6.31 22.23
CA ILE A 236 -42.46 -4.92 22.10
C ILE A 236 -43.65 -4.78 21.15
N ALA A 237 -43.58 -5.34 19.94
CA ALA A 237 -44.58 -5.13 18.89
C ALA A 237 -44.57 -6.23 17.81
N GLU A 238 -45.71 -6.40 17.12
CA GLU A 238 -45.85 -7.21 15.90
C GLU A 238 -46.64 -6.44 14.84
N GLY A 239 -46.15 -6.50 13.60
CA GLY A 239 -46.78 -5.93 12.42
C GLY A 239 -47.13 -7.05 11.45
N LYS A 240 -48.34 -7.04 10.92
CA LYS A 240 -48.83 -8.01 9.94
C LYS A 240 -49.32 -7.29 8.70
N SER A 241 -49.00 -7.82 7.54
CA SER A 241 -49.52 -7.34 6.26
C SER A 241 -49.94 -8.52 5.40
N ASP A 242 -51.11 -8.44 4.81
CA ASP A 242 -51.63 -9.49 3.94
C ASP A 242 -51.03 -9.40 2.53
N PHE A 243 -50.78 -10.56 1.94
CA PHE A 243 -50.36 -10.71 0.54
C PHE A 243 -51.08 -11.90 -0.13
N THR A 244 -52.15 -12.40 0.47
CA THR A 244 -53.02 -13.44 -0.09
C THR A 244 -53.48 -13.02 -1.50
N HIS A 245 -53.52 -13.97 -2.44
CA HIS A 245 -53.77 -13.75 -3.88
C HIS A 245 -52.65 -13.05 -4.67
N SER A 246 -51.48 -12.83 -4.08
CA SER A 246 -50.30 -12.39 -4.84
C SER A 246 -49.85 -13.48 -5.82
N ILE A 247 -49.34 -13.05 -6.98
CA ILE A 247 -48.70 -13.95 -7.94
C ILE A 247 -47.48 -14.66 -7.29
N PRO A 248 -47.16 -15.91 -7.70
CA PRO A 248 -46.10 -16.70 -7.07
C PRO A 248 -44.74 -16.00 -6.96
N GLN A 249 -44.34 -15.24 -7.98
CA GLN A 249 -43.07 -14.51 -8.01
C GLN A 249 -43.00 -13.43 -6.93
N ARG A 250 -44.11 -12.72 -6.70
CA ARG A 250 -44.22 -11.72 -5.64
C ARG A 250 -44.16 -12.37 -4.25
N VAL A 251 -44.82 -13.51 -4.07
CA VAL A 251 -44.78 -14.29 -2.82
C VAL A 251 -43.35 -14.76 -2.53
N HIS A 252 -42.63 -15.25 -3.55
CA HIS A 252 -41.22 -15.63 -3.43
C HIS A 252 -40.36 -14.45 -2.97
N ASN A 253 -40.50 -13.28 -3.61
CA ASN A 253 -39.75 -12.07 -3.25
C ASN A 253 -40.02 -11.60 -1.83
N LEU A 254 -41.30 -11.57 -1.42
CA LEU A 254 -41.72 -11.21 -0.06
C LEU A 254 -41.09 -12.15 0.98
N THR A 255 -41.14 -13.46 0.70
CA THR A 255 -40.60 -14.50 1.60
C THR A 255 -39.08 -14.40 1.70
N LEU A 256 -38.40 -14.24 0.57
CA LEU A 256 -36.95 -14.08 0.51
C LEU A 256 -36.51 -12.84 1.27
N ALA A 257 -37.12 -11.68 1.02
CA ALA A 257 -36.79 -10.44 1.71
C ALA A 257 -37.07 -10.55 3.22
N ALA A 258 -38.24 -11.03 3.63
CA ALA A 258 -38.58 -11.20 5.04
C ALA A 258 -37.60 -12.14 5.77
N SER A 259 -37.14 -13.21 5.10
CA SER A 259 -36.19 -14.17 5.69
C SER A 259 -34.85 -13.54 6.07
N LYS A 260 -34.43 -12.44 5.43
CA LYS A 260 -33.18 -11.73 5.74
C LYS A 260 -33.21 -11.04 7.09
N PHE A 261 -34.39 -10.70 7.60
CA PHE A 261 -34.57 -10.00 8.87
C PHE A 261 -34.74 -10.95 10.06
N ASN A 262 -34.96 -12.25 9.80
CA ASN A 262 -35.18 -13.21 10.88
C ASN A 262 -33.92 -13.37 11.74
N GLY A 263 -34.06 -13.05 13.04
CA GLY A 263 -32.98 -13.15 14.02
C GLY A 263 -31.98 -12.00 14.02
N VAL A 264 -32.22 -10.92 13.25
CA VAL A 264 -31.36 -9.72 13.31
C VAL A 264 -31.43 -9.11 14.70
N LEU A 265 -30.25 -8.93 15.30
CA LEU A 265 -30.07 -8.28 16.60
C LEU A 265 -29.48 -6.88 16.37
N ILE A 266 -30.11 -5.87 16.97
CA ILE A 266 -29.73 -4.46 16.81
C ILE A 266 -29.12 -4.00 18.15
N PRO A 267 -27.80 -3.75 18.23
CA PRO A 267 -27.21 -3.28 19.47
C PRO A 267 -27.73 -1.90 19.88
N LYS A 268 -27.72 -1.62 21.18
CA LYS A 268 -28.14 -0.32 21.72
C LYS A 268 -27.35 0.83 21.07
N GLY A 269 -28.07 1.82 20.53
CA GLY A 269 -27.48 3.01 19.91
C GLY A 269 -26.89 2.79 18.51
N LYS A 270 -27.08 1.61 17.91
CA LYS A 270 -26.74 1.38 16.49
C LYS A 270 -27.90 1.73 15.58
N GLU A 271 -27.56 2.17 14.38
CA GLU A 271 -28.54 2.41 13.31
C GLU A 271 -28.96 1.08 12.68
N PHE A 272 -30.25 0.94 12.41
CA PHE A 272 -30.78 -0.15 11.61
C PHE A 272 -31.01 0.33 10.18
N SER A 273 -30.37 -0.34 9.21
CA SER A 273 -30.58 -0.07 7.79
C SER A 273 -31.29 -1.25 7.13
N PHE A 274 -32.53 -1.03 6.69
CA PHE A 274 -33.29 -2.03 5.93
C PHE A 274 -32.56 -2.46 4.67
N ASN A 275 -31.96 -1.50 3.97
CA ASN A 275 -31.26 -1.72 2.71
C ASN A 275 -29.99 -2.55 2.89
N GLU A 276 -29.26 -2.35 3.99
CA GLU A 276 -28.07 -3.16 4.28
C GLU A 276 -28.42 -4.63 4.55
N ILE A 277 -29.53 -4.89 5.25
CA ILE A 277 -29.94 -6.24 5.61
C ILE A 277 -30.55 -6.98 4.41
N VAL A 278 -31.42 -6.31 3.64
CA VAL A 278 -32.06 -6.93 2.47
C VAL A 278 -31.04 -7.19 1.36
N GLY A 279 -30.01 -6.34 1.27
CA GLY A 279 -28.94 -6.41 0.27
C GLY A 279 -29.41 -6.01 -1.13
N ASP A 280 -28.62 -6.40 -2.13
CA ASP A 280 -28.97 -6.19 -3.54
C ASP A 280 -30.25 -6.95 -3.90
N ILE A 281 -31.16 -6.30 -4.61
CA ILE A 281 -32.46 -6.84 -5.03
C ILE A 281 -32.40 -7.12 -6.52
N SER A 282 -31.92 -8.32 -6.87
CA SER A 282 -31.72 -8.73 -8.26
C SER A 282 -31.96 -10.23 -8.46
N SER A 283 -32.09 -10.64 -9.72
CA SER A 283 -32.09 -12.06 -10.09
C SER A 283 -30.87 -12.83 -9.58
N LEU A 284 -29.70 -12.19 -9.48
CA LEU A 284 -28.47 -12.79 -8.94
C LEU A 284 -28.56 -13.10 -7.45
N THR A 285 -29.31 -12.29 -6.69
CA THR A 285 -29.57 -12.53 -5.26
C THR A 285 -30.82 -13.36 -5.01
N GLY A 286 -31.43 -13.89 -6.08
CA GLY A 286 -32.53 -14.85 -6.03
C GLY A 286 -33.92 -14.23 -6.09
N TYR A 287 -34.04 -12.92 -6.31
CA TYR A 287 -35.33 -12.28 -6.55
C TYR A 287 -35.86 -12.59 -7.95
N GLN A 288 -37.18 -12.65 -8.08
CA GLN A 288 -37.88 -12.92 -9.32
C GLN A 288 -38.56 -11.66 -9.87
N PRO A 289 -38.77 -11.57 -11.20
CA PRO A 289 -39.51 -10.47 -11.79
C PRO A 289 -40.97 -10.42 -11.29
N ALA A 290 -41.38 -9.27 -10.78
CA ALA A 290 -42.75 -8.95 -10.40
C ALA A 290 -43.03 -7.45 -10.63
N TYR A 291 -44.27 -7.00 -10.45
CA TYR A 291 -44.57 -5.58 -10.61
C TYR A 291 -43.89 -4.72 -9.54
N ILE A 292 -43.14 -3.72 -9.99
CA ILE A 292 -42.48 -2.67 -9.18
C ILE A 292 -43.00 -1.30 -9.60
N ILE A 293 -42.80 -0.29 -8.74
CA ILE A 293 -43.03 1.11 -9.08
C ILE A 293 -41.68 1.76 -9.38
N LYS A 294 -41.51 2.24 -10.60
CA LYS A 294 -40.31 2.98 -11.04
C LYS A 294 -40.73 4.21 -11.81
N ASP A 295 -40.18 5.37 -11.45
CA ASP A 295 -40.49 6.67 -12.09
C ASP A 295 -42.00 6.94 -12.20
N GLY A 296 -42.75 6.60 -11.14
CA GLY A 296 -44.20 6.78 -11.06
C GLY A 296 -45.03 5.78 -11.89
N LYS A 297 -44.41 4.77 -12.49
CA LYS A 297 -45.09 3.77 -13.33
C LYS A 297 -44.93 2.36 -12.78
N THR A 298 -45.96 1.54 -12.97
CA THR A 298 -45.92 0.11 -12.67
C THR A 298 -45.28 -0.64 -13.83
N ILE A 299 -44.11 -1.23 -13.60
CA ILE A 299 -43.38 -2.02 -14.61
C ILE A 299 -42.96 -3.36 -14.02
N LEU A 300 -42.61 -4.33 -14.87
CA LEU A 300 -41.97 -5.57 -14.42
C LEU A 300 -40.50 -5.30 -14.05
N GLY A 301 -40.07 -5.79 -12.89
CA GLY A 301 -38.70 -5.72 -12.42
C GLY A 301 -38.44 -6.67 -11.25
N ASP A 302 -37.16 -6.83 -10.89
CA ASP A 302 -36.77 -7.73 -9.80
C ASP A 302 -37.25 -7.20 -8.44
N GLY A 303 -37.71 -8.11 -7.57
CA GLY A 303 -38.04 -7.76 -6.19
C GLY A 303 -39.38 -7.05 -5.98
N GLY A 304 -40.31 -7.13 -6.93
CA GLY A 304 -41.69 -6.69 -6.70
C GLY A 304 -42.26 -7.32 -5.43
N GLY A 305 -42.66 -6.47 -4.47
CA GLY A 305 -43.11 -6.86 -3.13
C GLY A 305 -42.20 -6.41 -1.97
N VAL A 306 -40.91 -6.14 -2.19
CA VAL A 306 -39.96 -5.79 -1.11
C VAL A 306 -40.35 -4.53 -0.33
N CYS A 307 -40.92 -3.53 -1.01
CA CYS A 307 -41.43 -2.31 -0.37
C CYS A 307 -42.48 -2.62 0.71
N GLN A 308 -43.33 -3.64 0.53
CA GLN A 308 -44.30 -4.03 1.55
C GLN A 308 -43.61 -4.55 2.81
N VAL A 309 -42.51 -5.31 2.68
CA VAL A 309 -41.73 -5.78 3.83
C VAL A 309 -41.17 -4.59 4.62
N SER A 310 -40.65 -3.57 3.92
CA SER A 310 -40.16 -2.33 4.53
C SER A 310 -41.27 -1.58 5.28
N THR A 311 -42.46 -1.43 4.67
CA THR A 311 -43.61 -0.80 5.32
C THR A 311 -44.04 -1.56 6.57
N THR A 312 -44.16 -2.89 6.48
CA THR A 312 -44.57 -3.75 7.61
C THR A 312 -43.55 -3.69 8.75
N PHE A 313 -42.26 -3.64 8.44
CA PHE A 313 -41.21 -3.44 9.45
C PHE A 313 -41.31 -2.07 10.12
N THR A 314 -41.48 -1.00 9.33
CA THR A 314 -41.52 0.37 9.86
C THR A 314 -42.70 0.59 10.80
N LEU A 315 -43.82 -0.10 10.58
CA LEU A 315 -44.98 -0.07 11.49
C LEU A 315 -44.66 -0.57 12.91
N LEU A 316 -43.57 -1.33 13.11
CA LEU A 316 -43.12 -1.79 14.43
C LEU A 316 -42.42 -0.70 15.26
N GLN A 317 -41.89 0.36 14.63
CA GLN A 317 -41.14 1.43 15.30
C GLN A 317 -42.03 2.53 15.91
N LEU A 318 -43.35 2.49 15.68
CA LEU A 318 -44.29 3.53 16.10
C LEU A 318 -45.01 3.24 17.43
N ILE A 319 -44.52 2.28 18.21
CA ILE A 319 -45.04 1.89 19.53
C ILE A 319 -43.90 2.04 20.54
#